data_AF-A0A522WFA4-F1
#
_entry.id   AF-A0A522WFA4-F1
#
_cell.length_a   1.000
_cell.length_b   1.000
_cell.length_c   1.000
_cell.angle_alpha   90.00
_cell.angle_beta   90.00
_cell.angle_gamma   90.00
#
_symmetry.space_group_name_H-M   'P 1'
#
loop_
_entity.id
_entity.type
_entity.pdbx_description
1 polymer ?
#
loop_
_entity_poly.entity_id
_entity_poly.type
_entity_poly.pdbx_seq_one_letter_code
_entity_poly.pdbx_strand_id
1 'polypeptide(L)'
;MSSIVAAISLVMALGSNPAQAQSNGRGQGPAGSVPPPQKDFHQAASDAELALDRIIRLSDHDDGLFLFITKRPDRDKNRDTEYPDLFSKNLMKSVADVERRLVKKTCGGVYDGEICGLDFNPVTCAQDYSEDGYVYRTEDTGHGAAVVSLKWPRLSGVVATYRMIRSDNHWIMDGVECGPNTKFNMK
;
A
#
# COMPACT_ATOMS: atom_id res chain seq x y z
N MET A 1 53.54 40.37 7.74
CA MET A 1 52.46 41.21 7.20
C MET A 1 51.18 40.74 7.89
N SER A 2 50.90 41.19 9.12
CA SER A 2 50.09 42.39 9.46
C SER A 2 48.69 42.31 8.85
N SER A 3 47.66 42.09 9.68
CA SER A 3 46.61 43.10 10.02
C SER A 3 45.29 42.75 9.30
N ILE A 4 44.06 42.84 9.81
CA ILE A 4 43.41 43.68 10.83
C ILE A 4 42.14 42.97 11.35
N VAL A 5 41.81 43.26 12.61
CA VAL A 5 40.56 42.96 13.34
C VAL A 5 39.44 43.92 12.90
N ALA A 6 38.19 43.45 12.79
CA ALA A 6 37.02 44.33 12.97
C ALA A 6 35.89 43.57 13.68
N ALA A 7 35.58 44.03 14.89
CA ALA A 7 34.41 43.66 15.69
C ALA A 7 33.32 44.71 15.47
N ILE A 8 32.04 44.29 15.46
CA ILE A 8 30.90 45.14 15.82
C ILE A 8 29.91 44.31 16.65
N SER A 9 29.49 44.92 17.76
CA SER A 9 28.70 44.40 18.87
C SER A 9 27.19 44.68 18.77
N LEU A 10 26.45 44.13 19.75
CA LEU A 10 25.20 44.64 20.38
C LEU A 10 23.87 44.31 19.64
N VAL A 11 22.71 43.98 20.24
CA VAL A 11 22.12 44.19 21.58
C VAL A 11 21.14 43.05 21.93
N MET A 12 20.91 42.86 23.23
CA MET A 12 19.97 41.96 23.92
C MET A 12 18.47 42.14 23.57
N ALA A 13 17.69 41.08 23.79
CA ALA A 13 16.38 41.19 24.46
C ALA A 13 16.00 39.86 25.13
N LEU A 14 16.03 39.86 26.47
CA LEU A 14 15.35 38.89 27.32
C LEU A 14 13.84 39.13 27.19
N GLY A 15 13.12 38.15 26.67
CA GLY A 15 11.66 38.13 26.64
C GLY A 15 11.13 36.90 27.37
N SER A 16 10.95 37.04 28.68
CA SER A 16 10.21 36.08 29.51
C SER A 16 8.72 36.19 29.19
N ASN A 17 8.12 35.15 28.62
CA ASN A 17 6.66 35.02 28.54
C ASN A 17 6.19 33.87 29.43
N PRO A 18 5.59 34.15 30.60
CA PRO A 18 4.79 33.18 31.32
C PRO A 18 3.34 33.30 30.82
N ALA A 19 2.92 32.38 29.97
CA ALA A 19 1.51 32.21 29.65
C ALA A 19 1.15 30.72 29.80
N GLN A 20 0.26 30.50 30.75
CA GLN A 20 -0.30 29.22 31.14
C GLN A 20 -0.93 28.50 29.93
N ALA A 21 -0.59 27.22 29.78
CA ALA A 21 -1.51 26.24 29.24
C ALA A 21 -1.51 25.05 30.20
N GLN A 22 -2.42 25.10 31.17
CA GLN A 22 -2.90 23.90 31.83
C GLN A 22 -3.58 23.03 30.78
N SER A 23 -3.11 21.81 30.61
CA SER A 23 -3.95 20.71 30.15
C SER A 23 -3.61 19.48 31.00
N ASN A 24 -4.29 19.40 32.14
CA ASN A 24 -4.50 18.15 32.83
C ASN A 24 -5.41 17.28 31.95
N GLY A 25 -4.93 16.12 31.54
CA GLY A 25 -5.75 15.22 30.75
C GLY A 25 -5.04 13.92 30.39
N ARG A 26 -4.75 13.09 31.40
CA ARG A 26 -4.61 11.64 31.20
C ARG A 26 -5.91 11.14 30.56
N GLY A 27 -5.88 10.90 29.27
CA GLY A 27 -6.86 10.10 28.54
C GLY A 27 -6.13 9.01 27.79
N GLN A 28 -6.10 7.81 28.35
CA GLN A 28 -5.86 6.60 27.58
C GLN A 28 -7.01 6.46 26.57
N GLY A 29 -6.77 6.81 25.31
CA GLY A 29 -7.68 6.48 24.20
C GLY A 29 -7.44 5.04 23.75
N PRO A 30 -8.48 4.28 23.36
CA PRO A 30 -8.31 2.90 22.92
C PRO A 30 -7.56 2.86 21.58
N ALA A 31 -6.86 1.76 21.35
CA ALA A 31 -6.08 1.47 20.15
C ALA A 31 -6.86 1.75 18.84
N GLY A 32 -6.26 2.50 17.91
CA GLY A 32 -6.57 2.42 16.48
C GLY A 32 -7.82 3.16 16.02
N SER A 33 -7.94 4.46 16.28
CA SER A 33 -8.95 5.29 15.62
C SER A 33 -8.61 5.42 14.13
N VAL A 34 -9.37 4.73 13.28
CA VAL A 34 -9.26 4.86 11.83
C VAL A 34 -9.73 6.28 11.44
N PRO A 35 -8.94 7.06 10.67
CA PRO A 35 -9.34 8.40 10.23
C PRO A 35 -10.64 8.36 9.42
N PRO A 36 -11.46 9.42 9.46
CA PRO A 36 -12.67 9.49 8.63
C PRO A 36 -12.31 9.44 7.13
N PRO A 37 -13.21 8.89 6.27
CA PRO A 37 -13.02 8.87 4.82
C PRO A 37 -12.70 10.27 4.28
N GLN A 38 -11.59 10.41 3.55
CA GLN A 38 -11.25 11.66 2.89
C GLN A 38 -11.97 11.76 1.54
N LYS A 39 -12.39 12.96 1.16
CA LYS A 39 -13.19 13.18 -0.06
C LYS A 39 -12.36 13.08 -1.34
N ASP A 40 -11.11 13.52 -1.28
CA ASP A 40 -10.21 13.65 -2.42
C ASP A 40 -9.06 12.65 -2.36
N PHE A 41 -8.47 12.35 -3.52
CA PHE A 41 -7.25 11.56 -3.60
C PHE A 41 -6.06 12.35 -3.03
N HIS A 42 -5.26 11.69 -2.20
CA HIS A 42 -4.13 12.28 -1.49
C HIS A 42 -2.97 11.28 -1.36
N GLN A 43 -1.82 11.74 -0.87
CA GLN A 43 -0.74 10.81 -0.48
C GLN A 43 -1.21 9.89 0.65
N ALA A 44 -0.69 8.67 0.76
CA ALA A 44 -1.09 7.73 1.80
C ALA A 44 -1.01 8.37 3.20
N ALA A 45 -2.11 8.36 3.95
CA ALA A 45 -2.21 9.07 5.23
C ALA A 45 -2.70 8.19 6.39
N SER A 46 -3.64 7.28 6.15
CA SER A 46 -4.10 6.33 7.17
C SER A 46 -3.16 5.12 7.29
N ASP A 47 -3.19 4.42 8.43
CA ASP A 47 -2.41 3.18 8.62
C ASP A 47 -2.67 2.14 7.51
N ALA A 48 -3.92 2.04 7.04
CA ALA A 48 -4.29 1.11 5.97
C ALA A 48 -3.72 1.55 4.61
N GLU A 49 -3.76 2.85 4.31
CA GLU A 49 -3.18 3.42 3.08
C GLU A 49 -1.66 3.31 3.09
N LEU A 50 -1.00 3.57 4.22
CA LEU A 50 0.45 3.45 4.37
C LEU A 50 0.91 2.00 4.19
N ALA A 51 0.19 1.05 4.77
CA ALA A 51 0.46 -0.37 4.57
C ALA A 51 0.24 -0.78 3.10
N LEU A 52 -0.82 -0.28 2.47
CA LEU A 52 -1.07 -0.51 1.05
C LEU A 52 0.05 0.07 0.17
N ASP A 53 0.44 1.34 0.37
CA ASP A 53 1.53 1.98 -0.38
C ASP A 53 2.84 1.18 -0.27
N ARG A 54 3.16 0.66 0.91
CA ARG A 54 4.32 -0.23 1.09
C ARG A 54 4.22 -1.50 0.24
N ILE A 55 3.05 -2.15 0.18
CA ILE A 55 2.83 -3.35 -0.63
C ILE A 55 2.93 -3.03 -2.14
N ILE A 56 2.34 -1.92 -2.58
CA ILE A 56 2.39 -1.50 -4.00
C ILE A 56 3.83 -1.20 -4.42
N ARG A 57 4.57 -0.40 -3.65
CA ARG A 57 5.97 -0.07 -3.96
C ARG A 57 6.88 -1.29 -3.91
N LEU A 58 6.64 -2.21 -2.97
CA LEU A 58 7.35 -3.49 -2.98
C LEU A 58 7.09 -4.24 -4.29
N SER A 59 5.83 -4.28 -4.73
CA SER A 59 5.45 -4.94 -5.97
C SER A 59 6.05 -4.32 -7.23
N ASP A 60 6.30 -3.01 -7.25
CA ASP A 60 6.91 -2.31 -8.40
C ASP A 60 8.40 -2.63 -8.55
N HIS A 61 9.06 -3.01 -7.46
CA HIS A 61 10.50 -3.26 -7.42
C HIS A 61 10.85 -4.75 -7.28
N ASP A 62 9.85 -5.59 -7.05
CA ASP A 62 10.04 -7.01 -6.78
C ASP A 62 9.01 -7.88 -7.51
N ASP A 63 9.39 -8.33 -8.71
CA ASP A 63 8.62 -9.31 -9.50
C ASP A 63 8.39 -10.62 -8.74
N GLY A 64 9.21 -10.94 -7.74
CA GLY A 64 9.02 -12.10 -6.87
C GLY A 64 7.68 -12.09 -6.15
N LEU A 65 7.15 -10.91 -5.83
CA LEU A 65 5.84 -10.77 -5.18
C LEU A 65 4.70 -11.22 -6.11
N PHE A 66 4.75 -10.83 -7.38
CA PHE A 66 3.82 -11.29 -8.42
C PHE A 66 3.88 -12.81 -8.57
N LEU A 67 5.09 -13.37 -8.71
CA LEU A 67 5.29 -14.81 -8.88
C LEU A 67 4.83 -15.60 -7.64
N PHE A 68 5.02 -15.04 -6.45
CA PHE A 68 4.55 -15.61 -5.19
C PHE A 68 3.03 -15.69 -5.13
N ILE A 69 2.34 -14.56 -5.31
CA ILE A 69 0.87 -14.49 -5.12
C ILE A 69 0.11 -15.31 -6.16
N THR A 70 0.67 -15.45 -7.37
CA THR A 70 0.14 -16.30 -8.45
C THR A 70 0.54 -17.78 -8.30
N LYS A 71 1.39 -18.11 -7.32
CA LYS A 71 1.95 -19.45 -7.09
C LYS A 71 2.67 -20.03 -8.32
N ARG A 72 3.40 -19.19 -9.05
CA ARG A 72 4.23 -19.63 -10.18
C ARG A 72 5.26 -20.68 -9.72
N PRO A 73 5.42 -21.80 -10.44
CA PRO A 73 6.30 -22.90 -10.04
C PRO A 73 7.80 -22.56 -10.20
N ASP A 74 8.11 -21.65 -11.12
CA ASP A 74 9.44 -21.16 -11.48
C ASP A 74 9.94 -20.01 -10.60
N ARG A 75 9.17 -19.59 -9.59
CA ARG A 75 9.58 -18.54 -8.66
C ARG A 75 10.71 -18.98 -7.73
N ASP A 76 11.54 -18.03 -7.32
CA ASP A 76 12.56 -18.26 -6.29
C ASP A 76 11.93 -18.29 -4.89
N LYS A 77 11.74 -19.49 -4.36
CA LYS A 77 11.14 -19.71 -3.03
C LYS A 77 11.98 -19.16 -1.88
N ASN A 78 13.26 -18.89 -2.07
CA ASN A 78 14.08 -18.29 -1.01
C ASN A 78 13.69 -16.84 -0.74
N ARG A 79 13.06 -16.17 -1.71
CA ARG A 79 12.56 -14.80 -1.60
C ARG A 79 11.15 -14.73 -0.97
N ASP A 80 10.46 -15.86 -0.90
CA ASP A 80 9.07 -15.94 -0.41
C ASP A 80 8.93 -15.65 1.09
N THR A 81 10.00 -15.55 1.88
CA THR A 81 9.92 -15.62 3.35
C THR A 81 9.09 -14.50 3.98
N GLU A 82 9.03 -13.32 3.36
CA GLU A 82 8.35 -12.14 3.92
C GLU A 82 6.98 -11.86 3.31
N TYR A 83 6.67 -12.46 2.15
CA TYR A 83 5.43 -12.18 1.42
C TYR A 83 4.14 -12.72 2.07
N PRO A 84 4.13 -13.87 2.77
CA PRO A 84 2.91 -14.41 3.38
C PRO A 84 2.22 -13.44 4.34
N ASP A 85 2.99 -12.56 5.00
CA ASP A 85 2.47 -11.61 6.00
C ASP A 85 1.88 -10.35 5.35
N LEU A 86 1.95 -10.20 4.03
CA LEU A 86 1.40 -9.06 3.29
C LEU A 86 -0.05 -9.30 2.83
N PHE A 87 -0.46 -10.57 2.75
CA PHE A 87 -1.72 -10.97 2.12
C PHE A 87 -2.52 -11.91 3.00
N SER A 88 -3.85 -11.80 2.93
CA SER A 88 -4.70 -12.81 3.55
C SER A 88 -4.60 -14.14 2.79
N LYS A 89 -4.81 -15.25 3.51
CA LYS A 89 -4.88 -16.59 2.90
C LYS A 89 -5.97 -16.70 1.83
N ASN A 90 -7.07 -15.96 1.99
CA ASN A 90 -8.18 -15.95 1.05
C ASN A 90 -7.82 -15.22 -0.24
N LEU A 91 -7.12 -14.08 -0.14
CA LEU A 91 -6.60 -13.37 -1.31
C LEU A 91 -5.63 -14.24 -2.10
N MET A 92 -4.60 -14.78 -1.43
CA MET A 92 -3.59 -15.64 -2.06
C MET A 92 -4.24 -16.84 -2.77
N LYS A 93 -5.26 -17.46 -2.14
CA LYS A 93 -6.01 -18.53 -2.77
C LYS A 93 -6.79 -18.06 -3.99
N SER A 94 -7.48 -16.92 -3.90
CA SER A 94 -8.29 -16.37 -4.99
C SER A 94 -7.44 -16.06 -6.23
N VAL A 95 -6.28 -15.42 -6.03
CA VAL A 95 -5.35 -15.09 -7.13
C VAL A 95 -4.80 -16.37 -7.77
N ALA A 96 -4.26 -17.30 -6.97
CA ALA A 96 -3.71 -18.55 -7.47
C ALA A 96 -4.75 -19.44 -8.18
N ASP A 97 -6.02 -19.40 -7.77
CA ASP A 97 -7.10 -20.13 -8.43
C ASP A 97 -7.45 -19.53 -9.79
N VAL A 98 -7.45 -18.20 -9.93
CA VAL A 98 -7.62 -17.53 -11.23
C VAL A 98 -6.45 -17.85 -12.15
N GLU A 99 -5.22 -17.69 -11.66
CA GLU A 99 -4.00 -17.99 -12.43
C GLU A 99 -4.03 -19.41 -12.98
N ARG A 100 -4.27 -20.40 -12.11
CA ARG A 100 -4.33 -21.81 -12.51
C ARG A 100 -5.42 -22.08 -13.56
N ARG A 101 -6.55 -21.39 -13.50
CA ARG A 101 -7.61 -21.51 -14.52
C ARG A 101 -7.16 -20.94 -15.86
N LEU A 102 -6.48 -19.80 -15.86
CA LEU A 102 -5.95 -19.17 -17.07
C LEU A 102 -4.87 -20.07 -17.69
N VAL A 103 -3.90 -20.52 -16.92
CA VAL A 103 -2.84 -21.43 -17.41
C VAL A 103 -3.42 -22.73 -17.96
N LYS A 104 -4.45 -23.29 -17.31
CA LYS A 104 -5.15 -24.47 -17.83
C LYS A 104 -5.84 -24.20 -19.17
N LYS A 105 -6.46 -23.03 -19.31
CA LYS A 105 -7.22 -22.64 -20.51
C LYS A 105 -6.28 -22.31 -21.68
N THR A 106 -5.20 -21.59 -21.42
CA THR A 106 -4.32 -21.04 -22.45
C THR A 106 -3.20 -22.02 -22.83
N CYS A 107 -2.61 -22.71 -21.85
CA CYS A 107 -1.41 -23.54 -22.03
C CYS A 107 -1.56 -24.97 -21.50
N GLY A 108 -2.80 -25.47 -21.40
CA GLY A 108 -3.07 -26.86 -20.99
C GLY A 108 -2.67 -27.21 -19.54
N GLY A 109 -2.32 -26.21 -18.72
CA GLY A 109 -1.97 -26.37 -17.31
C GLY A 109 -0.47 -26.35 -17.01
N VAL A 110 0.36 -26.12 -18.03
CA VAL A 110 1.82 -26.01 -17.89
C VAL A 110 2.25 -24.63 -18.40
N TYR A 111 3.20 -24.00 -17.72
CA TYR A 111 3.82 -22.78 -18.25
C TYR A 111 4.87 -23.14 -19.28
N ASP A 112 4.76 -22.61 -20.49
CA ASP A 112 5.64 -22.91 -21.64
C ASP A 112 6.41 -21.68 -22.16
N GLY A 113 6.31 -20.54 -21.47
CA GLY A 113 7.02 -19.31 -21.81
C GLY A 113 6.18 -18.27 -22.57
N GLU A 114 4.97 -18.62 -23.00
CA GLU A 114 3.99 -17.65 -23.49
C GLU A 114 3.17 -17.03 -22.34
N ILE A 115 2.36 -15.99 -22.64
CA ILE A 115 1.43 -15.37 -21.68
C ILE A 115 0.29 -16.37 -21.40
N CYS A 116 0.54 -17.32 -20.49
CA CYS A 116 -0.40 -18.37 -20.12
C CYS A 116 -1.39 -17.98 -19.02
N GLY A 117 -0.99 -17.08 -18.15
CA GLY A 117 -1.69 -16.72 -16.92
C GLY A 117 -2.32 -15.33 -16.97
N LEU A 118 -2.33 -14.66 -15.83
CA LEU A 118 -2.60 -13.24 -15.75
C LEU A 118 -1.56 -12.47 -16.57
N ASP A 119 -2.04 -11.57 -17.43
CA ASP A 119 -1.25 -10.69 -18.29
C ASP A 119 -1.02 -9.30 -17.65
N PHE A 120 -1.24 -9.20 -16.33
CA PHE A 120 -0.98 -8.02 -15.51
C PHE A 120 -0.67 -8.46 -14.08
N ASN A 121 -0.06 -7.58 -13.29
CA ASN A 121 0.19 -7.84 -11.88
C ASN A 121 -1.09 -7.62 -11.05
N PRO A 122 -1.64 -8.66 -10.37
CA PRO A 122 -2.90 -8.52 -9.62
C PRO A 122 -2.76 -7.72 -8.33
N VAL A 123 -1.53 -7.41 -7.88
CA VAL A 123 -1.29 -6.54 -6.72
C VAL A 123 -1.42 -5.07 -7.13
N THR A 124 -0.85 -4.67 -8.28
CA THR A 124 -0.88 -3.27 -8.76
C THR A 124 -1.99 -3.00 -9.78
N CYS A 125 -2.65 -4.05 -10.27
CA CYS A 125 -3.64 -4.01 -11.34
C CYS A 125 -3.13 -3.38 -12.65
N ALA A 126 -1.83 -3.51 -12.91
CA ALA A 126 -1.18 -2.93 -14.08
C ALA A 126 -0.07 -3.85 -14.61
N GLN A 127 0.34 -3.61 -15.87
CA GLN A 127 1.55 -4.22 -16.45
C GLN A 127 2.81 -3.43 -16.13
N ASP A 128 2.65 -2.14 -15.82
CA ASP A 128 3.72 -1.18 -15.55
C ASP A 128 3.42 -0.44 -14.23
N TYR A 129 4.34 0.40 -13.78
CA TYR A 129 4.22 1.19 -12.56
C TYR A 129 4.04 2.68 -12.85
N SER A 130 3.68 3.45 -11.82
CA SER A 130 3.56 4.91 -11.96
C SER A 130 4.86 5.63 -11.60
N GLU A 131 5.46 6.33 -12.56
CA GLU A 131 6.66 7.17 -12.32
C GLU A 131 6.38 8.37 -11.39
N ASP A 132 5.14 8.86 -11.36
CA ASP A 132 4.70 9.97 -10.49
C ASP A 132 4.27 9.50 -9.09
N GLY A 133 4.37 8.19 -8.82
CA GLY A 133 3.87 7.57 -7.60
C GLY A 133 2.36 7.39 -7.57
N TYR A 134 1.80 7.26 -6.37
CA TYR A 134 0.41 6.85 -6.16
C TYR A 134 -0.32 7.83 -5.27
N VAL A 135 -1.63 7.95 -5.51
CA VAL A 135 -2.55 8.66 -4.62
C VAL A 135 -3.69 7.73 -4.23
N TYR A 136 -4.17 7.93 -3.01
CA TYR A 136 -5.06 7.04 -2.31
C TYR A 136 -6.30 7.79 -1.84
N ARG A 137 -7.38 7.04 -1.67
CA ARG A 137 -8.57 7.51 -0.97
C ARG A 137 -9.23 6.35 -0.25
N THR A 138 -9.31 6.43 1.07
CA THR A 138 -10.14 5.53 1.86
C THR A 138 -11.62 5.80 1.58
N GLU A 139 -12.30 4.80 1.00
CA GLU A 139 -13.72 4.84 0.63
C GLU A 139 -14.64 4.44 1.79
N ASP A 140 -14.22 3.44 2.57
CA ASP A 140 -14.98 2.92 3.71
C ASP A 140 -14.04 2.34 4.78
N THR A 141 -14.48 2.37 6.03
CA THR A 141 -13.74 1.85 7.18
C THR A 141 -14.69 1.28 8.22
N GLY A 142 -14.43 0.07 8.70
CA GLY A 142 -15.26 -0.54 9.74
C GLY A 142 -14.81 -1.95 10.10
N HIS A 143 -15.10 -2.36 11.34
CA HIS A 143 -14.87 -3.74 11.83
C HIS A 143 -13.45 -4.28 11.60
N GLY A 144 -12.42 -3.43 11.68
CA GLY A 144 -11.02 -3.84 11.44
C GLY A 144 -10.66 -4.02 9.96
N ALA A 145 -11.47 -3.47 9.06
CA ALA A 145 -11.23 -3.42 7.63
C ALA A 145 -11.28 -1.98 7.09
N ALA A 146 -10.64 -1.75 5.94
CA ALA A 146 -10.71 -0.52 5.19
C ALA A 146 -10.81 -0.84 3.69
N VAL A 147 -11.58 -0.06 2.95
CA VAL A 147 -11.62 -0.09 1.49
C VAL A 147 -10.88 1.14 0.98
N VAL A 148 -9.84 0.93 0.18
CA VAL A 148 -8.94 1.99 -0.29
C VAL A 148 -8.87 1.97 -1.81
N SER A 149 -9.22 3.07 -2.46
CA SER A 149 -8.98 3.26 -3.89
C SER A 149 -7.58 3.80 -4.13
N LEU A 150 -6.90 3.28 -5.15
CA LEU A 150 -5.62 3.76 -5.65
C LEU A 150 -5.81 4.37 -7.03
N LYS A 151 -5.06 5.44 -7.29
CA LYS A 151 -5.03 6.12 -8.56
C LYS A 151 -3.60 6.57 -8.89
N TRP A 152 -3.28 6.62 -10.18
CA TRP A 152 -2.08 7.30 -10.66
C TRP A 152 -2.39 8.80 -10.80
N PRO A 153 -1.55 9.72 -10.30
CA PRO A 153 -1.84 11.15 -10.24
C PRO A 153 -2.32 11.77 -11.55
N ARG A 154 -1.75 11.35 -12.69
CA ARG A 154 -2.06 11.89 -14.02
C ARG A 154 -3.22 11.22 -14.74
N LEU A 155 -3.73 10.09 -14.24
CA LEU A 155 -4.90 9.45 -14.82
C LEU A 155 -6.18 10.08 -14.27
N SER A 156 -7.32 9.90 -14.92
CA SER A 156 -8.60 10.41 -14.41
C SER A 156 -9.29 9.39 -13.50
N GLY A 157 -9.15 8.10 -13.81
CA GLY A 157 -9.83 7.00 -13.13
C GLY A 157 -9.06 6.37 -11.96
N VAL A 158 -9.80 5.58 -11.19
CA VAL A 158 -9.25 4.63 -10.21
C VAL A 158 -8.59 3.49 -10.97
N VAL A 159 -7.38 3.12 -10.55
CA VAL A 159 -6.64 1.98 -11.11
C VAL A 159 -7.10 0.69 -10.43
N ALA A 160 -7.22 0.73 -9.10
CA ALA A 160 -7.60 -0.41 -8.30
C ALA A 160 -8.32 0.00 -7.01
N THR A 161 -9.20 -0.87 -6.52
CA THR A 161 -9.79 -0.74 -5.18
C THR A 161 -9.38 -1.95 -4.35
N TYR A 162 -8.90 -1.69 -3.14
CA TYR A 162 -8.34 -2.68 -2.24
C TYR A 162 -9.19 -2.82 -0.99
N ARG A 163 -9.31 -4.05 -0.50
CA ARG A 163 -9.80 -4.31 0.85
C ARG A 163 -8.61 -4.66 1.74
N MET A 164 -8.35 -3.82 2.73
CA MET A 164 -7.33 -4.01 3.76
C MET A 164 -8.00 -4.56 5.04
N ILE A 165 -7.33 -5.46 5.75
CA ILE A 165 -7.80 -5.98 7.06
C ILE A 165 -6.67 -5.96 8.08
N ARG A 166 -7.02 -5.91 9.38
CA ARG A 166 -6.06 -6.13 10.46
C ARG A 166 -5.76 -7.62 10.68
N SER A 167 -4.46 -7.95 10.79
CA SER A 167 -3.93 -9.25 11.22
C SER A 167 -2.77 -9.02 12.18
N ASP A 168 -2.85 -9.56 13.40
CA ASP A 168 -1.78 -9.51 14.43
C ASP A 168 -1.11 -8.13 14.57
N ASN A 169 -1.93 -7.07 14.63
CA ASN A 169 -1.58 -5.64 14.71
C ASN A 169 -1.06 -4.96 13.44
N HIS A 170 -0.96 -5.64 12.30
CA HIS A 170 -0.60 -5.03 11.03
C HIS A 170 -1.78 -5.04 10.04
N TRP A 171 -1.73 -4.13 9.06
CA TRP A 171 -2.68 -4.11 7.95
C TRP A 171 -2.14 -4.96 6.80
N ILE A 172 -2.97 -5.85 6.29
CA ILE A 172 -2.64 -6.74 5.17
C ILE A 172 -3.70 -6.61 4.09
N MET A 173 -3.35 -6.95 2.85
CA MET A 173 -4.29 -6.93 1.73
C MET A 173 -5.16 -8.20 1.77
N ASP A 174 -6.47 -8.03 1.82
CA ASP A 174 -7.45 -9.13 1.79
C ASP A 174 -8.18 -9.23 0.46
N GLY A 175 -8.32 -8.14 -0.28
CA GLY A 175 -9.01 -8.14 -1.56
C GLY A 175 -8.50 -7.06 -2.50
N VAL A 176 -8.67 -7.28 -3.80
CA VAL A 176 -8.33 -6.31 -4.84
C VAL A 176 -9.29 -6.42 -6.03
N GLU A 177 -9.74 -5.27 -6.52
CA GLU A 177 -10.55 -5.09 -7.72
C GLU A 177 -9.75 -4.29 -8.75
N CYS A 178 -9.41 -4.95 -9.86
CA CYS A 178 -8.65 -4.41 -10.99
C CYS A 178 -9.60 -3.97 -12.11
N GLY A 179 -10.55 -3.10 -11.78
CA GLY A 179 -11.64 -2.69 -12.67
C GLY A 179 -12.89 -3.60 -12.61
N PRO A 180 -13.90 -3.34 -13.45
CA PRO A 180 -15.26 -3.82 -13.22
C PRO A 180 -15.43 -5.34 -13.29
N ASN A 181 -14.56 -6.03 -14.04
CA ASN A 181 -14.71 -7.45 -14.35
C ASN A 181 -13.68 -8.35 -13.65
N THR A 182 -12.76 -7.77 -12.88
CA THR A 182 -11.61 -8.49 -12.35
C THR A 182 -11.47 -8.24 -10.86
N LYS A 183 -11.83 -9.24 -10.07
CA LYS A 183 -11.86 -9.14 -8.60
C LYS A 183 -11.25 -10.37 -7.98
N PHE A 184 -10.47 -10.17 -6.92
CA PHE A 184 -9.88 -11.22 -6.11
C PHE A 184 -10.26 -11.00 -4.65
N ASN A 185 -11.04 -11.93 -4.09
CA ASN A 185 -11.56 -11.87 -2.72
C ASN A 185 -12.19 -10.50 -2.30
N MET A 186 -12.80 -9.80 -3.25
CA MET A 186 -13.68 -8.65 -2.98
C MET A 186 -15.10 -9.19 -2.79
N LYS A 187 -15.73 -8.86 -1.66
CA LYS A 187 -17.07 -9.31 -1.28
C LYS A 187 -18.04 -8.14 -1.30
#